data_AF-A0A349BCQ9-F1
#
_entry.id   AF-A0A349BCQ9-F1
#
_cell.length_a   1.000
_cell.length_b   1.000
_cell.length_c   1.000
_cell.angle_alpha   90.00
_cell.angle_beta   90.00
_cell.angle_gamma   90.00
#
_symmetry.space_group_name_H-M   'P 1'
#
loop_
_entity.id
_entity.type
_entity.pdbx_description
1 polymer ?
#
loop_
_entity_poly.entity_id
_entity_poly.type
_entity_poly.pdbx_seq_one_letter_code
_entity_poly.pdbx_strand_id
1 'polypeptide(L)'
;MLVTLGWNGYSALRPKPDARPTKRTMNLGPMGETVRNFYAPYGLMSAAQHYSLYLRSYVETFGVSEDAAAAVALTCREHAQLNDKALMRGRPLSREEYDASPYIAEPLRKFDCCLETDCAAAVVVTSLERARDLAHPAVVYLGGAEGHPQPADEIIGRADLLELGIHRAAPRAFARAGVGPQDIDVLEIYDCFTY
;
A
#
# COMPACT_ATOMS: atom_id res chain seq x y z
N MET A 1 -1.19 22.59 -12.59
CA MET A 1 0.01 21.75 -12.75
C MET A 1 -0.46 20.30 -12.76
N LEU A 2 -0.22 19.55 -13.83
CA LEU A 2 -0.48 18.11 -13.85
C LEU A 2 0.75 17.42 -13.27
N VAL A 3 0.60 16.78 -12.12
CA VAL A 3 1.64 15.92 -11.54
C VAL A 3 1.29 14.48 -11.92
N THR A 4 2.02 13.92 -12.87
CA THR A 4 1.89 12.50 -13.21
C THR A 4 2.74 11.68 -12.24
N LEU A 5 2.11 10.84 -11.43
CA LEU A 5 2.79 9.82 -10.62
C LEU A 5 2.63 8.48 -11.36
N GLY A 6 3.75 7.91 -11.81
CA GLY A 6 3.78 6.69 -12.61
C GLY A 6 4.92 6.73 -13.63
N TRP A 7 5.66 5.63 -13.77
CA TRP A 7 6.96 5.66 -14.45
C TRP A 7 6.87 6.12 -15.91
N ASN A 8 5.79 5.81 -16.65
CA ASN A 8 5.60 6.26 -18.04
C ASN A 8 4.15 6.21 -18.56
N GLY A 9 3.13 6.15 -17.69
CA GLY A 9 1.73 5.99 -18.13
C GLY A 9 1.40 4.61 -18.72
N TYR A 10 2.25 3.60 -18.45
CA TYR A 10 2.04 2.18 -18.77
C TYR A 10 2.61 1.32 -17.65
N SER A 11 1.99 0.16 -17.40
CA SER A 11 2.34 -0.84 -16.37
C SER A 11 3.51 -1.76 -16.74
N ALA A 12 3.99 -1.73 -17.99
CA ALA A 12 5.07 -2.56 -18.48
C ALA A 12 6.10 -1.78 -19.32
N LEU A 13 7.34 -2.30 -19.37
CA LEU A 13 8.36 -1.92 -20.34
C LEU A 13 7.94 -2.39 -21.75
N ARG A 14 6.94 -1.73 -22.35
CA ARG A 14 6.66 -1.84 -23.79
C ARG A 14 7.26 -0.62 -24.50
N PRO A 15 8.53 -0.67 -24.92
CA PRO A 15 9.01 0.31 -25.87
C PRO A 15 8.14 0.24 -27.13
N LYS A 16 7.76 1.39 -27.69
CA LYS A 16 7.21 1.44 -29.05
C LYS A 16 8.20 0.76 -30.02
N PRO A 17 7.76 0.20 -31.15
CA PRO A 17 8.67 -0.44 -32.12
C PRO A 17 9.85 0.44 -32.57
N ASP A 18 9.68 1.76 -32.51
CA ASP A 18 10.65 2.80 -32.86
C ASP A 18 11.24 3.55 -31.64
N ALA A 19 10.89 3.14 -30.42
CA ALA A 19 11.38 3.79 -29.21
C ALA A 19 12.89 3.55 -29.07
N ARG A 20 13.66 4.64 -29.10
CA ARG A 20 15.09 4.60 -28.82
C ARG A 20 15.30 4.03 -27.41
N PRO A 21 16.26 3.10 -27.21
CA PRO A 21 16.60 2.61 -25.88
C PRO A 21 16.87 3.78 -24.95
N THR A 22 16.10 3.86 -23.86
CA THR A 22 16.33 4.87 -22.84
C THR A 22 17.66 4.58 -22.16
N LYS A 23 18.57 5.57 -22.13
CA LYS A 23 19.81 5.50 -21.34
C LYS A 23 19.54 5.60 -19.82
N ARG A 24 18.31 5.91 -19.39
CA ARG A 24 17.94 5.82 -17.98
C ARG A 24 17.86 4.35 -17.63
N THR A 25 18.90 3.85 -16.98
CA THR A 25 18.82 2.61 -16.22
C THR A 25 17.74 2.75 -15.16
N MET A 26 17.03 1.65 -14.91
CA MET A 26 16.15 1.52 -13.76
C MET A 26 17.01 1.66 -12.50
N ASN A 27 17.05 2.87 -11.93
CA ASN A 27 17.62 3.10 -10.63
C ASN A 27 16.60 2.55 -9.63
N LEU A 28 16.89 1.37 -9.07
CA LEU A 28 16.04 0.73 -8.08
C LEU A 28 16.05 1.46 -6.72
N GLY A 29 16.72 2.61 -6.64
CA GLY A 29 16.92 3.38 -5.43
C GLY A 29 17.80 2.65 -4.42
N PRO A 30 18.05 3.27 -3.25
CA PRO A 30 18.83 2.67 -2.18
C PRO A 30 18.27 1.30 -1.73
N MET A 31 16.95 1.18 -1.62
CA MET A 31 16.29 -0.10 -1.27
C MET A 31 16.62 -1.20 -2.27
N GLY A 32 16.61 -0.92 -3.58
CA GLY A 32 16.92 -1.93 -4.58
C GLY A 32 18.37 -2.41 -4.56
N GLU A 33 19.32 -1.54 -4.21
CA GLU A 33 20.71 -1.95 -3.99
C GLU A 33 20.83 -2.83 -2.75
N THR A 34 20.13 -2.48 -1.67
CA THR A 34 20.02 -3.29 -0.46
C THR A 34 19.47 -4.67 -0.79
N VAL A 35 18.34 -4.75 -1.52
CA VAL A 35 17.75 -6.02 -1.92
C VAL A 35 18.76 -6.86 -2.71
N ARG A 36 19.38 -6.29 -3.75
CA ARG A 36 20.33 -7.01 -4.60
C ARG A 36 21.53 -7.55 -3.83
N ASN A 37 22.12 -6.72 -2.97
CA ASN A 37 23.41 -7.03 -2.36
C ASN A 37 23.28 -7.81 -1.04
N PHE A 38 22.19 -7.62 -0.30
CA PHE A 38 22.03 -8.17 1.05
C PHE A 38 20.86 -9.11 1.22
N TYR A 39 19.75 -8.97 0.48
CA TYR A 39 18.55 -9.79 0.71
C TYR A 39 18.41 -10.94 -0.31
N ALA A 40 18.70 -10.66 -1.57
CA ALA A 40 18.62 -11.63 -2.66
C ALA A 40 19.50 -12.88 -2.43
N PRO A 41 20.72 -12.80 -1.87
CA PRO A 41 21.49 -13.98 -1.52
C PRO A 41 20.80 -14.94 -0.54
N TYR A 42 19.83 -14.44 0.24
CA TYR A 42 19.03 -15.23 1.18
C TYR A 42 17.61 -15.53 0.67
N GLY A 43 17.33 -15.24 -0.61
CA GLY A 43 16.04 -15.53 -1.24
C GLY A 43 14.92 -14.51 -0.94
N LEU A 44 15.23 -13.42 -0.24
CA LEU A 44 14.27 -12.36 0.08
C LEU A 44 14.23 -11.33 -1.06
N MET A 45 13.31 -11.52 -2.02
CA MET A 45 13.28 -10.78 -3.28
C MET A 45 11.92 -10.15 -3.62
N SER A 46 10.84 -10.60 -3.00
CA SER A 46 9.48 -10.12 -3.26
C SER A 46 8.93 -9.30 -2.10
N ALA A 47 7.99 -8.40 -2.38
CA ALA A 47 7.31 -7.62 -1.35
C ALA A 47 6.63 -8.55 -0.32
N ALA A 48 5.92 -9.60 -0.78
CA ALA A 48 5.24 -10.55 0.10
C ALA A 48 6.18 -11.15 1.16
N GLN A 49 7.40 -11.53 0.77
CA GLN A 49 8.37 -12.06 1.72
C GLN A 49 8.88 -11.01 2.71
N HIS A 50 8.97 -9.73 2.33
CA HIS A 50 9.35 -8.67 3.27
C HIS A 50 8.22 -8.37 4.25
N TYR A 51 6.98 -8.30 3.76
CA TYR A 51 5.81 -8.04 4.60
C TYR A 51 5.44 -9.23 5.49
N SER A 52 5.77 -10.46 5.10
CA SER A 52 5.59 -11.61 5.98
C SER A 52 6.46 -11.52 7.24
N LEU A 53 7.61 -10.84 7.19
CA LEU A 53 8.44 -10.57 8.37
C LEU A 53 7.77 -9.59 9.34
N TYR A 54 7.06 -8.57 8.83
CA TYR A 54 6.27 -7.68 9.69
C TYR A 54 5.14 -8.44 10.38
N LEU A 55 4.33 -9.17 9.61
CA LEU A 55 3.22 -9.92 10.17
C LEU A 55 3.72 -10.97 11.17
N ARG A 56 4.82 -11.67 10.85
CA ARG A 56 5.44 -12.63 11.77
C ARG A 56 5.89 -11.97 13.08
N SER A 57 6.59 -10.84 13.00
CA SER A 57 7.02 -10.07 14.18
C SER A 57 5.83 -9.59 15.01
N TYR A 58 4.73 -9.17 14.36
CA TYR A 58 3.51 -8.74 15.02
C TYR A 58 2.83 -9.89 15.77
N VAL A 59 2.67 -11.05 15.11
CA VAL A 59 2.11 -12.27 15.71
C VAL A 59 2.96 -12.76 16.88
N GLU A 60 4.29 -12.78 16.74
CA GLU A 60 5.19 -13.20 17.82
C GLU A 60 5.18 -12.24 19.01
N THR A 61 5.07 -10.93 18.76
CA THR A 61 5.04 -9.91 19.82
C THR A 61 3.71 -9.88 20.56
N PHE A 62 2.59 -10.00 19.86
CA PHE A 62 1.26 -9.76 20.41
C PHE A 62 0.37 -11.01 20.51
N GLY A 63 0.81 -12.16 19.99
CA GLY A 63 0.05 -13.41 20.05
C GLY A 63 -1.25 -13.38 19.25
N VAL A 64 -1.30 -12.61 18.16
CA VAL A 64 -2.52 -12.41 17.36
C VAL A 64 -2.83 -13.66 16.53
N SER A 65 -4.10 -14.07 16.52
CA SER A 65 -4.60 -15.22 15.75
C SER A 65 -4.49 -14.94 14.24
N GLU A 66 -4.28 -15.99 13.45
CA GLU A 66 -4.42 -15.94 11.98
C GLU A 66 -5.80 -15.43 11.53
N ASP A 67 -6.82 -15.58 12.39
CA ASP A 67 -8.17 -15.02 12.16
C ASP A 67 -8.16 -13.51 11.92
N ALA A 68 -7.20 -12.77 12.47
CA ALA A 68 -7.10 -11.32 12.29
C ALA A 68 -6.80 -10.96 10.82
N ALA A 69 -5.82 -11.64 10.20
CA ALA A 69 -5.51 -11.44 8.78
C ALA A 69 -6.70 -11.86 7.89
N ALA A 70 -7.35 -12.99 8.23
CA ALA A 70 -8.55 -13.45 7.54
C ALA A 70 -9.68 -12.41 7.58
N ALA A 71 -9.90 -11.78 8.74
CA ALA A 71 -10.93 -10.76 8.90
C ALA A 71 -10.68 -9.55 7.98
N VAL A 72 -9.42 -9.11 7.83
CA VAL A 72 -9.06 -8.03 6.90
C VAL A 72 -9.34 -8.46 5.46
N ALA A 73 -8.83 -9.61 5.03
CA ALA A 73 -9.02 -10.10 3.66
C ALA A 73 -10.50 -10.25 3.27
N LEU A 74 -11.30 -10.84 4.16
CA LEU A 74 -12.73 -11.03 3.95
C LEU A 74 -13.49 -9.70 3.91
N THR A 75 -13.19 -8.77 4.82
CA THR A 75 -13.83 -7.44 4.87
C THR A 75 -13.50 -6.62 3.61
N CYS A 76 -12.21 -6.56 3.21
CA CYS A 76 -11.82 -5.89 1.98
C CYS A 76 -12.50 -6.53 0.77
N ARG A 77 -12.66 -7.86 0.75
CA ARG A 77 -13.35 -8.55 -0.33
C ARG A 77 -14.84 -8.23 -0.37
N GLU A 78 -15.50 -8.17 0.77
CA GLU A 78 -16.91 -7.80 0.90
C GLU A 78 -17.14 -6.39 0.37
N HIS A 79 -16.35 -5.41 0.81
CA HIS A 79 -16.42 -4.04 0.31
C HIS A 79 -16.14 -3.95 -1.20
N ALA A 80 -15.25 -4.78 -1.74
CA ALA A 80 -15.02 -4.85 -3.18
C ALA A 80 -16.27 -5.31 -3.96
N GLN A 81 -17.21 -6.03 -3.35
CA GLN A 81 -18.47 -6.40 -4.02
C GLN A 81 -19.42 -5.21 -4.17
N LEU A 82 -19.26 -4.19 -3.31
CA LEU A 82 -20.07 -2.96 -3.32
C LEU A 82 -19.52 -1.89 -4.28
N ASN A 83 -18.32 -2.10 -4.83
CA ASN A 83 -17.66 -1.14 -5.70
C ASN A 83 -17.65 -1.61 -7.16
N ASP A 84 -18.44 -0.95 -8.00
CA ASP A 84 -18.55 -1.22 -9.45
C ASP A 84 -17.22 -1.17 -10.21
N LYS A 85 -16.20 -0.49 -9.66
CA LYS A 85 -14.86 -0.37 -10.26
C LYS A 85 -13.87 -1.43 -9.76
N ALA A 86 -14.22 -2.22 -8.75
CA ALA A 86 -13.30 -3.19 -8.19
C ALA A 86 -13.09 -4.38 -9.14
N LEU A 87 -11.81 -4.73 -9.38
CA LEU A 87 -11.45 -5.88 -10.23
C LEU A 87 -12.08 -7.20 -9.76
N MET A 88 -12.31 -7.30 -8.45
CA MET A 88 -12.83 -8.49 -7.78
C MET A 88 -14.33 -8.44 -7.50
N ARG A 89 -15.07 -7.49 -8.09
CA ARG A 89 -16.52 -7.46 -8.04
C ARG A 89 -17.13 -8.71 -8.71
N GLY A 90 -18.18 -9.26 -8.10
CA GLY A 90 -18.82 -10.50 -8.52
C GLY A 90 -18.01 -11.76 -8.17
N ARG A 91 -16.98 -11.63 -7.33
CA ARG A 91 -16.09 -12.72 -6.89
C ARG A 91 -15.90 -12.65 -5.38
N PRO A 92 -16.93 -12.97 -4.58
CA PRO A 92 -16.80 -13.01 -3.12
C PRO A 92 -15.72 -14.01 -2.70
N LEU A 93 -15.25 -13.89 -1.46
CA LEU A 93 -14.30 -14.81 -0.84
C LEU A 93 -14.97 -15.39 0.39
N SER A 94 -15.09 -16.72 0.46
CA SER A 94 -15.53 -17.40 1.68
C SER A 94 -14.37 -17.61 2.64
N ARG A 95 -14.70 -17.87 3.92
CA ARG A 95 -13.71 -18.21 4.95
C ARG A 95 -12.98 -19.51 4.59
N GLU A 96 -13.70 -20.50 4.11
CA GLU A 96 -13.16 -21.80 3.71
C GLU A 96 -12.20 -21.67 2.52
N GLU A 97 -12.54 -20.81 1.54
CA GLU A 97 -11.65 -20.51 0.42
C GLU A 97 -10.37 -19.80 0.87
N TYR A 98 -10.47 -18.89 1.84
CA TYR A 98 -9.31 -18.24 2.45
C TYR A 98 -8.39 -19.25 3.15
N ASP A 99 -8.95 -20.08 4.04
CA ASP A 99 -8.19 -21.05 4.83
C ASP A 99 -7.54 -22.14 3.96
N ALA A 100 -8.22 -22.54 2.88
CA ALA A 100 -7.70 -23.49 1.90
C ALA A 100 -6.66 -22.89 0.95
N SER A 101 -6.48 -21.57 0.94
CA SER A 101 -5.54 -20.92 0.03
C SER A 101 -4.08 -21.13 0.45
N PRO A 102 -3.16 -21.31 -0.51
CA PRO A 102 -1.76 -21.58 -0.20
C PRO A 102 -1.08 -20.36 0.38
N TYR A 103 -0.05 -20.58 1.19
CA TYR A 103 0.89 -19.53 1.57
C TYR A 103 1.68 -19.05 0.35
N ILE A 104 1.85 -17.73 0.26
CA ILE A 104 2.79 -17.10 -0.68
C ILE A 104 4.14 -16.91 0.01
N ALA A 105 4.10 -16.41 1.25
CA ALA A 105 5.23 -16.35 2.15
C ALA A 105 4.69 -16.40 3.58
N GLU A 106 4.87 -17.52 4.29
CA GLU A 106 4.31 -17.69 5.63
C GLU A 106 4.66 -16.49 6.54
N PRO A 107 3.68 -15.92 7.27
CA PRO A 107 2.29 -16.37 7.44
C PRO A 107 1.25 -15.80 6.43
N LEU A 108 1.67 -15.11 5.36
CA LEU A 108 0.77 -14.54 4.34
C LEU A 108 0.28 -15.60 3.34
N ARG A 109 -1.04 -15.76 3.25
CA ARG A 109 -1.73 -16.56 2.25
C ARG A 109 -1.93 -15.80 0.94
N LYS A 110 -2.34 -16.52 -0.10
CA LYS A 110 -2.66 -15.96 -1.41
C LYS A 110 -3.63 -14.78 -1.33
N PHE A 111 -4.65 -14.87 -0.48
CA PHE A 111 -5.66 -13.83 -0.34
C PHE A 111 -5.28 -12.71 0.63
N ASP A 112 -4.13 -12.83 1.30
CA ASP A 112 -3.50 -11.74 2.03
C ASP A 112 -2.68 -10.82 1.13
N CYS A 113 -2.48 -11.17 -0.14
CA CYS A 113 -1.69 -10.39 -1.09
C CYS A 113 -2.62 -9.66 -2.07
N CYS A 114 -2.43 -8.35 -2.24
CA CYS A 114 -3.17 -7.60 -3.24
C CYS A 114 -2.84 -8.07 -4.66
N LEU A 115 -3.69 -7.67 -5.61
CA LEU A 115 -3.50 -7.98 -7.03
C LEU A 115 -2.71 -6.88 -7.71
N GLU A 116 -1.91 -7.28 -8.69
CA GLU A 116 -1.40 -6.33 -9.68
C GLU A 116 -2.56 -5.88 -10.58
N THR A 117 -2.78 -4.57 -10.66
CA THR A 117 -3.88 -4.00 -11.44
C THR A 117 -3.42 -2.84 -12.31
N ASP A 118 -3.86 -2.84 -13.56
CA ASP A 118 -3.66 -1.72 -14.48
C ASP A 118 -4.82 -0.72 -14.34
N CYS A 119 -4.58 0.39 -13.64
CA CYS A 119 -5.58 1.44 -13.46
C CYS A 119 -4.93 2.84 -13.43
N ALA A 120 -5.77 3.87 -13.54
CA ALA A 120 -5.35 5.26 -13.38
C ALA A 120 -6.40 6.04 -12.59
N ALA A 121 -5.93 6.93 -11.72
CA ALA A 121 -6.75 7.89 -10.99
C ALA A 121 -6.11 9.28 -11.09
N ALA A 122 -6.95 10.32 -11.01
CA ALA A 122 -6.51 11.70 -11.00
C ALA A 122 -7.33 12.50 -10.00
N VAL A 123 -6.65 13.40 -9.27
CA VAL A 123 -7.28 14.35 -8.35
C VAL A 123 -6.94 15.76 -8.82
N VAL A 124 -7.95 16.63 -8.88
CA VAL A 124 -7.78 18.05 -9.19
C VAL A 124 -7.76 18.81 -7.87
N VAL A 125 -6.61 19.42 -7.57
CA VAL A 125 -6.45 20.26 -6.37
C VAL A 125 -6.43 21.73 -6.79
N THR A 126 -7.19 22.56 -6.08
CA THR A 126 -7.28 24.00 -6.32
C THR A 126 -7.58 24.76 -5.03
N SER A 127 -7.61 26.09 -5.08
CA SER A 127 -7.99 26.92 -3.93
C SER A 127 -9.49 26.83 -3.66
N LEU A 128 -9.90 27.06 -2.41
CA LEU A 128 -11.33 27.09 -2.04
C LEU A 128 -12.10 28.16 -2.81
N GLU A 129 -11.46 29.30 -3.11
CA GLU A 129 -12.05 30.35 -3.94
C GLU A 129 -12.38 29.83 -5.34
N ARG A 130 -11.41 29.19 -6.02
CA ARG A 130 -11.63 28.65 -7.36
C ARG A 130 -12.63 27.49 -7.35
N ALA A 131 -12.65 26.70 -6.29
CA ALA A 131 -13.56 25.57 -6.17
C ALA A 131 -15.05 25.98 -6.14
N ARG A 132 -15.37 27.23 -5.74
CA ARG A 132 -16.75 27.76 -5.74
C ARG A 132 -17.37 27.83 -7.13
N ASP A 133 -16.55 28.00 -8.16
CA ASP A 133 -16.99 28.11 -9.56
C ASP A 133 -17.00 26.75 -10.28
N LEU A 134 -16.62 25.65 -9.60
CA LEU A 134 -16.55 24.32 -10.21
C LEU A 134 -17.87 23.55 -10.08
N ALA A 135 -18.03 22.54 -10.92
CA ALA A 135 -19.28 21.79 -11.05
C ALA A 135 -19.65 20.93 -9.83
N HIS A 136 -18.70 20.63 -8.94
CA HIS A 136 -18.90 19.75 -7.80
C HIS A 136 -18.56 20.45 -6.48
N PRO A 137 -19.26 20.13 -5.38
CA PRO A 137 -18.87 20.57 -4.04
C PRO A 137 -17.42 20.20 -3.74
N ALA A 138 -16.68 21.14 -3.15
CA ALA A 138 -15.28 20.92 -2.80
C ALA A 138 -15.15 19.97 -1.61
N VAL A 139 -14.21 19.02 -1.69
CA VAL A 139 -13.69 18.30 -0.53
C VAL A 139 -12.51 19.09 0.03
N VAL A 140 -12.58 19.47 1.30
CA VAL A 140 -11.54 20.27 1.94
C VAL A 140 -10.44 19.36 2.47
N TYR A 141 -9.21 19.55 1.98
CA TYR A 141 -8.04 18.90 2.54
C TYR A 141 -7.63 19.60 3.84
N LEU A 142 -7.94 18.98 4.98
CA LEU A 142 -7.66 19.55 6.30
C LEU A 142 -6.17 19.45 6.67
N GLY A 143 -5.50 18.37 6.26
CA GLY A 143 -4.08 18.20 6.55
C GLY A 143 -3.56 16.81 6.23
N GLY A 144 -2.23 16.70 6.25
CA GLY A 144 -1.52 15.46 6.06
C GLY A 144 -0.05 15.63 6.38
N ALA A 145 0.63 14.50 6.58
CA ALA A 145 2.03 14.45 6.94
C ALA A 145 2.67 13.17 6.39
N GLU A 146 3.98 13.24 6.21
CA GLU A 146 4.82 12.11 5.77
C GLU A 146 5.73 11.71 6.92
N GLY A 147 5.92 10.41 7.13
CA GLY A 147 6.82 9.86 8.12
C GLY A 147 7.50 8.61 7.57
N HIS A 148 8.76 8.42 7.93
CA HIS A 148 9.54 7.25 7.53
C HIS A 148 9.86 6.39 8.76
N PRO A 149 9.94 5.06 8.60
CA PRO A 149 10.67 4.21 9.53
C PRO A 149 12.17 4.53 9.46
N GLN A 150 12.96 4.01 10.41
CA GLN A 150 14.40 4.24 10.45
C GLN A 150 15.17 2.92 10.54
N PRO A 151 16.03 2.59 9.56
CA PRO A 151 16.23 3.27 8.27
C PRO A 151 15.00 3.24 7.35
N ALA A 152 14.90 4.21 6.43
CA ALA A 152 13.76 4.35 5.51
C ALA A 152 13.80 3.36 4.34
N ASP A 153 15.01 3.02 3.90
CA ASP A 153 15.34 2.29 2.67
C ASP A 153 15.81 0.85 2.91
N GLU A 154 15.75 0.39 4.15
CA GLU A 154 16.17 -0.93 4.59
C GLU A 154 15.15 -1.41 5.64
N ILE A 155 14.73 -2.69 5.56
CA ILE A 155 13.66 -3.25 6.40
C ILE A 155 14.24 -4.06 7.57
N ILE A 156 15.12 -5.01 7.30
CA ILE A 156 15.53 -6.05 8.26
C ILE A 156 16.44 -5.51 9.37
N GLY A 157 17.28 -4.53 9.06
CA GLY A 157 18.19 -3.86 9.98
C GLY A 157 17.54 -2.77 10.83
N ARG A 158 16.22 -2.60 10.76
CA ARG A 158 15.47 -1.73 11.69
C ARG A 158 15.55 -2.30 13.11
N ALA A 159 15.72 -1.39 14.07
CA ALA A 159 15.74 -1.77 15.49
C ALA A 159 14.38 -2.33 15.95
N ASP A 160 13.30 -1.76 15.42
CA ASP A 160 11.93 -2.24 15.62
C ASP A 160 11.24 -2.28 14.25
N LEU A 161 10.82 -3.49 13.83
CA LEU A 161 10.07 -3.69 12.60
C LEU A 161 8.66 -3.08 12.69
N LEU A 162 8.08 -3.04 13.88
CA LEU A 162 6.71 -2.56 14.08
C LEU A 162 6.67 -1.03 14.22
N GLU A 163 7.81 -0.36 14.37
CA GLU A 163 7.91 1.10 14.34
C GLU A 163 7.88 1.66 12.90
N LEU A 164 6.68 1.70 12.34
CA LEU A 164 6.42 2.19 10.98
C LEU A 164 6.37 3.72 10.89
N GLY A 165 6.52 4.26 9.68
CA GLY A 165 6.42 5.70 9.40
C GLY A 165 5.12 6.36 9.86
N ILE A 166 4.03 5.60 9.96
CA ILE A 166 2.72 6.07 10.43
C ILE A 166 2.77 6.59 11.88
N HIS A 167 3.63 6.02 12.74
CA HIS A 167 3.85 6.48 14.12
C HIS A 167 4.34 7.94 14.16
N ARG A 168 5.08 8.37 13.13
CA ARG A 168 5.52 9.76 12.96
C ARG A 168 4.52 10.58 12.16
N ALA A 169 3.87 10.00 11.16
CA ALA A 169 2.99 10.73 10.24
C ALA A 169 1.64 11.08 10.88
N ALA A 170 0.95 10.10 11.48
CA ALA A 170 -0.42 10.27 11.95
C ALA A 170 -0.59 11.41 12.98
N PRO A 171 0.22 11.52 14.05
CA PRO A 171 0.05 12.61 15.02
C PRO A 171 0.19 14.00 14.40
N ARG A 172 1.11 14.16 13.43
CA ARG A 172 1.30 15.44 12.71
C ARG A 172 0.18 15.71 11.72
N ALA A 173 -0.36 14.68 11.07
CA ALA A 173 -1.51 14.81 10.17
C ALA A 173 -2.75 15.28 10.95
N PHE A 174 -3.07 14.62 12.08
CA PHE A 174 -4.15 15.01 12.98
C PHE A 174 -3.97 16.45 13.50
N ALA A 175 -2.78 16.80 14.00
CA ALA A 175 -2.49 18.15 14.47
C ALA A 175 -2.66 19.23 13.39
N ARG A 176 -2.26 18.94 12.14
CA ARG A 176 -2.46 19.85 10.99
C ARG A 176 -3.93 19.99 10.61
N ALA A 177 -4.68 18.89 10.69
CA ALA A 177 -6.10 18.86 10.38
C ALA A 177 -6.98 19.46 11.49
N GLY A 178 -6.46 19.62 12.70
CA GLY A 178 -7.20 20.15 13.85
C GLY A 178 -8.27 19.19 14.37
N VAL A 179 -8.13 17.89 14.10
CA VAL A 179 -9.07 16.82 14.49
C VAL A 179 -8.33 15.67 15.17
N GLY A 180 -9.05 14.83 15.90
CA GLY A 180 -8.56 13.60 16.51
C GLY A 180 -9.08 12.33 15.82
N PRO A 181 -8.56 11.14 16.19
CA PRO A 181 -9.01 9.87 15.62
C PRO A 181 -10.52 9.61 15.75
N GLN A 182 -11.14 10.16 16.80
CA GLN A 182 -12.56 9.99 17.12
C GLN A 182 -13.48 10.87 16.26
N ASP A 183 -12.90 11.84 15.54
CA ASP A 183 -13.62 12.69 14.58
C ASP A 183 -13.64 12.08 13.17
N ILE A 184 -13.08 10.88 12.98
CA ILE A 184 -12.94 10.23 11.67
C ILE A 184 -14.06 9.21 11.44
N ASP A 185 -14.91 9.49 10.46
CA ASP A 185 -16.02 8.61 10.09
C ASP A 185 -15.60 7.43 9.19
N VAL A 186 -14.58 7.63 8.36
CA VAL A 186 -14.13 6.68 7.33
C VAL A 186 -12.61 6.63 7.29
N LEU A 187 -12.07 5.42 7.16
CA LEU A 187 -10.64 5.17 7.13
C LEU A 187 -10.25 4.37 5.87
N GLU A 188 -9.27 4.87 5.14
CA GLU A 188 -8.69 4.24 3.96
C GLU A 188 -7.22 3.93 4.29
N ILE A 189 -6.97 2.75 4.88
CA ILE A 189 -5.61 2.29 5.22
C ILE A 189 -5.02 1.58 4.01
N TYR A 190 -3.75 1.86 3.69
CA TYR A 190 -3.03 1.15 2.63
C TYR A 190 -2.84 -0.33 3.00
N ASP A 191 -3.40 -1.24 2.20
CA ASP A 191 -3.63 -2.65 2.53
C ASP A 191 -3.05 -3.63 1.48
N CYS A 192 -1.85 -3.34 0.94
CA CYS A 192 -1.24 -4.23 -0.05
C CYS A 192 -0.99 -5.67 0.49
N PHE A 193 -0.88 -5.80 1.82
CA PHE A 193 -0.98 -7.06 2.56
C PHE A 193 -1.80 -6.84 3.84
N THR A 194 -2.37 -7.90 4.41
CA THR A 194 -3.25 -7.86 5.61
C THR A 194 -2.54 -7.66 6.96
N TYR A 195 -1.29 -7.18 6.95
CA TYR A 195 -0.38 -7.15 8.11
C TYR A 195 -0.57 -5.96 9.07
#